data_AF-A0A562U6W3-F1
#
_entry.id   AF-A0A562U6W3-F1
#
_cell.length_a   1.000
_cell.length_b   1.000
_cell.length_c   1.000
_cell.angle_alpha   90.00
_cell.angle_beta   90.00
_cell.angle_gamma   90.00
#
_symmetry.space_group_name_H-M   'P 1'
#
loop_
_entity.id
_entity.type
_entity.pdbx_description
1 polymer ?
#
loop_
_entity_poly.entity_id
_entity_poly.type
_entity_poly.pdbx_seq_one_letter_code
_entity_poly.pdbx_strand_id
1 'polypeptide(L)'
;MKEMSDDELQQWLDGKPSLNGNIPLNDDAEAYRNLFEALGKEPETGLSYNFAAKVTRKIATEQKRNNELRLNIIVAVIFITVISAVFGLFTVFAKVNITSVPYKWLLILIPVIFIAIQYFDQQLVKPNIFKRR
;
A
#
# COMPACT_ATOMS: atom_id res chain seq x y z
N MET A 1 -43.86 -27.97 -15.23
CA MET A 1 -43.39 -26.65 -15.71
C MET A 1 -41.97 -26.84 -16.23
N LYS A 2 -41.57 -26.17 -17.31
CA LYS A 2 -40.23 -26.34 -17.88
C LYS A 2 -39.27 -25.50 -17.05
N GLU A 3 -38.36 -26.13 -16.32
CA GLU A 3 -37.28 -25.44 -15.62
C GLU A 3 -36.38 -24.78 -16.67
N MET A 4 -36.22 -23.46 -16.57
CA MET A 4 -35.28 -22.72 -17.40
C MET A 4 -33.88 -22.89 -16.82
N SER A 5 -32.88 -22.99 -17.69
CA SER A 5 -31.47 -22.98 -17.28
C SER A 5 -31.09 -21.61 -16.70
N ASP A 6 -30.11 -21.55 -15.81
CA ASP A 6 -29.59 -20.31 -15.21
C ASP A 6 -29.18 -19.26 -16.28
N ASP A 7 -28.58 -19.71 -17.37
CA ASP A 7 -28.20 -18.86 -18.50
C ASP A 7 -29.41 -18.26 -19.24
N GLU A 8 -30.51 -19.02 -19.31
CA GLU A 8 -31.76 -18.57 -19.94
C GLU A 8 -32.49 -17.57 -19.03
N LEU A 9 -32.43 -17.76 -17.71
CA LEU A 9 -32.95 -16.83 -16.71
C LEU A 9 -32.23 -15.48 -16.75
N GLN A 10 -30.91 -15.50 -16.91
CA GLN A 10 -30.11 -14.28 -17.00
C GLN A 10 -30.38 -13.51 -18.30
N GLN A 11 -30.43 -14.20 -19.45
CA GLN A 11 -30.82 -13.57 -20.72
C GLN A 11 -32.25 -13.01 -20.68
N TRP A 12 -33.17 -13.71 -20.01
CA TRP A 12 -34.54 -13.26 -19.83
C TRP A 12 -34.60 -11.97 -19.01
N LEU A 13 -33.83 -11.84 -17.92
CA LEU A 13 -33.77 -10.62 -17.11
C LEU A 13 -33.12 -9.43 -17.82
N ASP A 14 -32.04 -9.68 -18.57
CA ASP A 14 -31.37 -8.63 -19.35
C ASP A 14 -32.24 -8.08 -20.49
N GLY A 15 -33.21 -8.87 -20.98
CA GLY A 15 -34.14 -8.54 -22.06
C GLY A 15 -35.25 -7.55 -21.71
N LYS A 16 -35.31 -7.02 -20.46
CA LYS A 16 -36.38 -6.12 -19.96
C LYS A 16 -37.83 -6.62 -20.20
N PRO A 17 -38.19 -7.88 -19.88
CA PRO A 17 -39.59 -8.23 -19.77
C PRO A 17 -40.20 -7.37 -18.66
N SER A 18 -41.35 -6.77 -18.92
CA SER A 18 -42.07 -6.00 -17.91
C SER A 18 -42.28 -6.89 -16.68
N LEU A 19 -41.74 -6.46 -15.52
CA LEU A 19 -41.78 -7.15 -14.21
C LEU A 19 -43.21 -7.35 -13.65
N ASN A 20 -44.24 -7.12 -14.46
CA ASN A 20 -45.66 -7.14 -14.10
C ASN A 20 -46.41 -8.31 -14.77
N GLY A 21 -45.69 -9.22 -15.43
CA GLY A 21 -46.25 -10.44 -16.01
C GLY A 21 -46.49 -11.50 -14.93
N ASN A 22 -47.75 -11.88 -14.73
CA ASN A 22 -48.22 -12.95 -13.83
C ASN A 22 -47.77 -14.35 -14.30
N ILE A 23 -46.47 -14.55 -14.49
CA ILE A 23 -45.88 -15.83 -14.86
C ILE A 23 -45.54 -16.56 -13.55
N PRO A 24 -46.00 -17.80 -13.33
CA PRO A 24 -45.59 -18.60 -12.19
C PRO A 24 -44.10 -18.92 -12.33
N LEU A 25 -43.27 -18.13 -11.66
CA LEU A 25 -41.83 -18.28 -11.60
C LEU A 25 -41.50 -19.35 -10.55
N ASN A 26 -40.52 -20.21 -10.85
CA ASN A 26 -39.92 -21.12 -9.88
C ASN A 26 -39.17 -20.32 -8.80
N ASP A 27 -38.92 -20.90 -7.63
CA ASP A 27 -38.26 -20.23 -6.49
C ASP A 27 -36.93 -19.57 -6.89
N ASP A 28 -36.17 -20.21 -7.78
CA ASP A 28 -34.90 -19.68 -8.31
C ASP A 28 -35.11 -18.39 -9.14
N ALA A 29 -36.14 -18.35 -9.95
CA ALA A 29 -36.42 -17.20 -10.80
C ALA A 29 -36.91 -15.99 -9.97
N GLU A 30 -37.57 -16.23 -8.84
CA GLU A 30 -37.87 -15.20 -7.85
C GLU A 30 -36.62 -14.70 -7.13
N ALA A 31 -35.68 -15.58 -6.79
CA ALA A 31 -34.39 -15.19 -6.21
C ALA A 31 -33.58 -14.30 -7.17
N TYR A 32 -33.49 -14.68 -8.45
CA TYR A 32 -32.81 -13.89 -9.47
C TYR A 32 -33.49 -12.52 -9.70
N ARG A 33 -34.81 -12.46 -9.69
CA ARG A 33 -35.58 -11.20 -9.77
C ARG A 33 -35.25 -10.27 -8.59
N ASN A 34 -35.27 -10.80 -7.37
CA ASN A 34 -34.99 -10.03 -6.16
C ASN A 34 -33.54 -9.51 -6.13
N LEU A 35 -32.59 -10.32 -6.60
CA LEU A 35 -31.19 -9.92 -6.73
C LEU A 35 -30.99 -8.81 -7.76
N PHE A 36 -31.63 -8.93 -8.93
CA PHE A 36 -31.55 -7.90 -9.97
C PHE A 36 -32.18 -6.58 -9.52
N GLU A 37 -33.32 -6.64 -8.82
CA GLU A 37 -33.96 -5.45 -8.26
C GLU A 37 -33.11 -4.80 -7.14
N ALA A 38 -32.44 -5.60 -6.31
CA ALA A 38 -31.54 -5.10 -5.27
C ALA A 38 -30.27 -4.46 -5.86
N LEU A 39 -29.72 -5.03 -6.93
CA LEU A 39 -28.50 -4.53 -7.60
C LEU A 39 -28.78 -3.33 -8.51
N GLY A 40 -29.99 -3.20 -9.06
CA GLY A 40 -30.41 -2.07 -9.89
C GLY A 40 -30.75 -0.81 -9.09
N LYS A 41 -30.87 -0.91 -7.75
CA LYS A 41 -31.06 0.24 -6.87
C LYS A 41 -29.71 0.91 -6.61
N GLU A 42 -29.58 2.18 -6.99
CA GLU A 42 -28.45 2.98 -6.54
C GLU A 42 -28.44 3.02 -5.00
N PRO A 43 -27.27 2.90 -4.36
CA PRO A 43 -27.20 2.91 -2.91
C PRO A 43 -27.71 4.25 -2.37
N GLU A 44 -28.63 4.19 -1.40
CA GLU A 44 -29.26 5.39 -0.79
C GLU A 44 -28.24 6.36 -0.18
N THR A 45 -27.05 5.86 0.16
CA THR A 45 -25.94 6.64 0.70
C THR A 45 -24.77 6.65 -0.28
N GLY A 46 -24.57 7.80 -0.92
CA GLY A 46 -23.36 8.09 -1.67
C GLY A 46 -22.12 8.12 -0.76
N LEU A 47 -20.95 8.07 -1.38
CA LEU A 47 -19.68 8.25 -0.66
C LEU A 47 -19.68 9.57 0.10
N SER A 48 -19.16 9.56 1.34
CA SER A 48 -19.06 10.79 2.13
C SER A 48 -18.33 11.88 1.34
N TYR A 49 -18.71 13.15 1.52
CA TYR A 49 -18.07 14.31 0.86
C TYR A 49 -16.53 14.30 0.96
N ASN A 50 -16.00 13.76 2.06
CA ASN A 50 -14.56 13.67 2.34
C ASN A 50 -13.90 12.37 1.91
N PHE A 51 -14.60 11.47 1.21
CA PHE A 51 -14.08 10.16 0.84
C PHE A 51 -12.87 10.29 -0.08
N ALA A 52 -12.99 11.05 -1.17
CA ALA A 52 -11.90 11.29 -2.10
C ALA A 52 -10.69 11.92 -1.39
N ALA A 53 -10.92 12.91 -0.52
CA ALA A 53 -9.87 13.54 0.27
C ALA A 53 -9.16 12.55 1.21
N LYS A 54 -9.91 11.65 1.88
CA LYS A 54 -9.34 10.61 2.75
C LYS A 54 -8.51 9.61 1.95
N VAL A 55 -9.00 9.15 0.80
CA VAL A 55 -8.31 8.18 -0.07
C VAL A 55 -7.04 8.80 -0.63
N THR A 56 -7.11 10.00 -1.21
CA THR A 56 -5.95 10.71 -1.75
C THR A 56 -4.90 10.98 -0.68
N ARG A 57 -5.31 11.41 0.51
CA ARG A 57 -4.37 11.63 1.63
C ARG A 57 -3.70 10.33 2.05
N LYS A 58 -4.42 9.21 2.09
CA LYS A 58 -3.85 7.90 2.44
C LYS A 58 -2.81 7.46 1.42
N ILE A 59 -3.14 7.54 0.13
CA ILE A 59 -2.22 7.18 -0.98
C ILE A 59 -0.98 8.08 -0.97
N ALA A 60 -1.14 9.40 -0.85
CA ALA A 60 -0.04 10.34 -0.80
C ALA A 60 0.89 10.09 0.40
N THR A 61 0.33 9.71 1.55
CA THR A 61 1.11 9.40 2.76
C THR A 61 1.93 8.12 2.58
N GLU A 62 1.35 7.09 1.98
CA GLU A 62 2.07 5.84 1.67
C GLU A 62 3.19 6.06 0.65
N GLN A 63 2.92 6.82 -0.42
CA GLN A 63 3.94 7.17 -1.40
C GLN A 63 5.08 8.01 -0.79
N LYS A 64 4.76 9.01 0.02
CA LYS A 64 5.74 9.84 0.72
C LYS A 64 6.61 8.99 1.66
N ARG A 65 6.03 8.02 2.36
CA ARG A 65 6.78 7.11 3.24
C ARG A 65 7.81 6.28 2.47
N ASN A 66 7.43 5.73 1.32
CA ASN A 66 8.33 4.94 0.48
C ASN A 66 9.44 5.78 -0.15
N ASN A 67 9.15 7.03 -0.54
CA ASN A 67 10.15 7.91 -1.15
C ASN A 67 11.21 8.36 -0.14
N GLU A 68 10.79 8.74 1.07
CA GLU A 68 11.73 9.14 2.14
C GLU A 68 12.62 7.97 2.58
N LEU A 69 12.09 6.74 2.60
CA LEU A 69 12.88 5.51 2.82
C LEU A 69 13.99 5.34 1.78
N ARG A 70 13.65 5.49 0.49
CA ARG A 70 14.62 5.37 -0.61
C ARG A 70 15.71 6.44 -0.52
N LEU A 71 15.34 7.69 -0.27
CA LEU A 71 16.30 8.79 -0.11
C LEU A 71 17.25 8.54 1.06
N ASN A 72 16.72 8.09 2.20
CA ASN A 72 17.52 7.77 3.37
C ASN A 72 18.53 6.64 3.11
N ILE A 73 18.11 5.58 2.40
CA ILE A 73 19.00 4.49 1.98
C ILE A 73 20.10 5.00 1.05
N ILE A 74 19.75 5.85 0.06
CA ILE A 74 20.73 6.45 -0.85
C ILE A 74 21.77 7.26 -0.08
N VAL A 75 21.33 8.09 0.87
CA VAL A 75 22.24 8.87 1.74
C VAL A 75 23.15 7.95 2.55
N ALA A 76 22.63 6.87 3.12
CA ALA A 76 23.43 5.90 3.87
C ALA A 76 24.48 5.22 2.97
N VAL A 77 24.12 4.83 1.74
CA VAL A 77 25.05 4.24 0.77
C VAL A 77 26.16 5.22 0.39
N ILE A 78 25.81 6.48 0.11
CA ILE A 78 26.80 7.53 -0.17
C ILE A 78 27.76 7.68 1.01
N PHE A 79 27.24 7.72 2.24
CA PHE A 79 28.06 7.88 3.44
C PHE A 79 29.06 6.73 3.62
N ILE A 80 28.60 5.47 3.48
CA ILE A 80 29.46 4.28 3.52
C ILE A 80 30.51 4.32 2.41
N THR A 81 30.13 4.76 1.22
CA THR A 81 31.03 4.86 0.06
C THR A 81 32.15 5.87 0.31
N VAL A 82 31.83 7.04 0.85
CA VAL A 82 32.81 8.07 1.21
C VAL A 82 33.77 7.57 2.28
N ILE A 83 33.26 6.94 3.34
CA ILE A 83 34.11 6.33 4.38
C ILE A 83 35.06 5.30 3.77
N SER A 84 34.53 4.40 2.94
CA SER A 84 35.32 3.35 2.30
C SER A 84 36.40 3.91 1.38
N ALA A 85 36.08 4.98 0.62
CA ALA A 85 37.03 5.67 -0.25
C ALA A 85 38.16 6.32 0.56
N VAL A 86 37.84 6.98 1.67
CA VAL A 86 38.85 7.57 2.57
C VAL A 86 39.77 6.49 3.12
N PHE A 87 39.22 5.36 3.59
CA PHE A 87 40.02 4.23 4.06
C PHE A 87 40.90 3.64 2.94
N GLY A 88 40.36 3.48 1.74
CA GLY A 88 41.12 3.04 0.58
C GLY A 88 42.32 3.95 0.31
N LEU A 89 42.11 5.27 0.36
CA LEU A 89 43.18 6.25 0.21
C LEU A 89 44.25 6.12 1.31
N PHE A 90 43.85 5.98 2.57
CA PHE A 90 44.81 5.76 3.67
C PHE A 90 45.60 4.46 3.52
N THR A 91 44.99 3.37 3.03
CA THR A 91 45.72 2.12 2.79
C THR A 91 46.72 2.22 1.66
N VAL A 92 46.36 2.87 0.54
CA VAL A 92 47.19 2.95 -0.65
C VAL A 92 48.33 3.95 -0.47
N PHE A 93 48.03 5.15 0.04
CA PHE A 93 48.99 6.25 0.08
C PHE A 93 49.78 6.31 1.40
N ALA A 94 49.14 6.02 2.53
CA ALA A 94 49.81 6.08 3.83
C ALA A 94 50.34 4.72 4.31
N LYS A 95 50.16 3.64 3.51
CA LYS A 95 50.52 2.25 3.87
C LYS A 95 50.01 1.84 5.26
N VAL A 96 48.89 2.42 5.69
CA VAL A 96 48.30 2.13 6.99
C VAL A 96 47.58 0.79 6.90
N ASN A 97 47.94 -0.16 7.75
CA ASN A 97 47.21 -1.41 7.87
C ASN A 97 45.94 -1.17 8.70
N ILE A 98 44.77 -1.35 8.09
CA ILE A 98 43.46 -1.10 8.72
C ILE A 98 43.27 -1.97 9.98
N THR A 99 43.88 -3.15 9.98
CA THR A 99 43.87 -4.10 11.11
C THR A 99 44.55 -3.54 12.36
N SER A 100 45.52 -2.65 12.19
CA SER A 100 46.33 -2.02 13.25
C SER A 100 45.72 -0.72 13.79
N VAL A 101 44.65 -0.21 13.16
CA VAL A 101 44.05 1.07 13.54
C VAL A 101 43.28 0.88 14.86
N PRO A 102 43.67 1.59 15.94
CA PRO A 102 42.89 1.57 17.16
C PRO A 102 41.53 2.21 16.91
N TYR A 103 40.47 1.70 17.55
CA TYR A 103 39.10 2.21 17.43
C TYR A 103 38.41 2.00 16.06
N LYS A 104 38.85 1.05 15.23
CA LYS A 104 38.19 0.66 13.97
C LYS A 104 36.68 0.39 14.10
N TRP A 105 36.25 -0.10 15.26
CA TRP A 105 34.83 -0.32 15.56
C TRP A 105 34.01 0.96 15.75
N LEU A 106 34.65 2.06 16.19
CA LEU A 106 33.99 3.35 16.37
C LEU A 106 33.53 3.94 15.03
N LEU A 107 34.24 3.61 13.95
CA LEU A 107 33.92 4.04 12.59
C LEU A 107 32.74 3.27 11.99
N ILE A 108 32.54 2.02 12.39
CA ILE A 108 31.35 1.22 12.05
C ILE A 108 30.17 1.62 12.94
N LEU A 109 30.44 2.02 14.18
CA LEU A 109 29.41 2.45 15.13
C LEU A 109 28.61 3.65 14.60
N ILE A 110 29.26 4.64 13.98
CA ILE A 110 28.62 5.85 13.44
C ILE A 110 27.52 5.53 12.40
N PRO A 111 27.80 4.77 11.32
CA PRO A 111 26.77 4.41 10.35
C PRO A 111 25.71 3.48 10.97
N VAL A 112 26.07 2.60 11.90
CA VAL A 112 25.11 1.73 12.59
C VAL A 112 24.12 2.55 13.43
N ILE A 113 24.60 3.53 14.20
CA ILE A 113 23.76 4.44 14.98
C ILE A 113 22.90 5.29 14.04
N PHE A 114 23.45 5.79 12.93
CA PHE A 114 22.71 6.58 11.96
C PHE A 114 21.55 5.77 11.33
N ILE A 115 21.80 4.52 10.94
CA ILE A 115 20.77 3.61 10.43
C ILE A 115 19.74 3.31 11.51
N ALA A 116 20.16 3.07 12.75
CA ALA A 116 19.25 2.83 13.87
C ALA A 116 18.33 4.04 14.12
N ILE A 117 18.88 5.26 14.14
CA ILE A 117 18.10 6.49 14.29
C ILE A 117 17.10 6.65 13.15
N GLN A 118 17.52 6.45 11.88
CA GLN A 118 16.59 6.50 10.74
C GLN A 118 15.48 5.46 10.83
N TYR A 119 15.82 4.23 11.26
CA TYR A 119 14.86 3.15 11.44
C TYR A 119 13.84 3.49 12.53
N PHE A 120 14.31 3.93 13.70
CA PHE A 120 13.45 4.30 14.82
C PHE A 120 12.60 5.53 14.53
N ASP A 121 13.15 6.57 13.88
CA ASP A 121 12.38 7.74 13.46
C ASP A 121 11.21 7.35 12.54
N GLN A 122 11.47 6.49 11.55
CA GLN A 122 10.43 6.02 10.63
C GLN A 122 9.40 5.10 11.29
N GLN A 123 9.80 4.26 12.24
CA GLN A 123 8.92 3.31 12.92
C GLN A 123 8.11 3.94 14.07
N LEU A 124 8.65 4.92 14.81
CA LEU A 124 8.01 5.49 16.00
C LEU A 124 7.30 6.82 15.75
N VAL A 125 7.81 7.67 14.87
CA VAL A 125 7.30 9.05 14.72
C VAL A 125 6.14 9.09 13.72
N LYS A 126 6.25 8.41 12.58
CA LYS A 126 5.22 8.47 11.53
C LYS A 126 3.89 7.77 11.84
N PRO A 127 3.82 6.60 12.50
CA PRO A 127 2.51 6.02 12.82
C PRO A 127 1.77 6.81 13.91
N ASN A 128 2.49 7.49 14.81
CA ASN A 128 1.88 8.23 15.92
C ASN A 128 1.36 9.62 15.52
N ILE A 129 1.89 10.25 14.46
CA ILE A 129 1.36 11.53 13.95
C ILE A 129 -0.02 11.35 13.29
N PHE A 130 -0.31 10.18 12.71
CA PHE A 130 -1.61 9.89 12.10
C PHE A 130 -2.65 9.29 13.05
N LYS A 131 -2.24 8.83 14.23
CA LYS A 131 -3.16 8.31 15.26
C LYS A 131 -3.71 9.40 16.20
N ARG A 132 -3.20 10.64 16.09
CA ARG A 132 -3.51 11.77 16.99
C ARG A 132 -4.39 12.88 16.38
N ARG A 133 -5.04 12.65 15.25
CA ARG A 133 -6.05 13.57 14.69
C ARG A 133 -7.29 12.83 14.22
#